data_AF-A0A2D4H6U4-F1
#
_entry.id   AF-A0A2D4H6U4-F1
#
_cell.length_a   1.000
_cell.length_b   1.000
_cell.length_c   1.000
_cell.angle_alpha   90.00
_cell.angle_beta   90.00
_cell.angle_gamma   90.00
#
_symmetry.space_group_name_H-M   'P 1'
#
loop_
_entity.id
_entity.type
_entity.pdbx_description
1 polymer ?
#
loop_
_entity_poly.entity_id
_entity_poly.type
_entity_poly.pdbx_seq_one_letter_code
_entity_poly.pdbx_strand_id
1 'polypeptide(L)'
;MGPSNIETELRGLSPDGGGAIEVMQSFLRMIEAMLNTKCDFELTQAYLALFLKLHFKIICSEPALLAEVSRLSTQLEEIWIHLQTLFNQNICILNYIKTALL
;
A
#
# COMPACT_ATOMS: atom_id res chain seq x y z
N MET A 1 1.83 14.22 -11.29
CA MET A 1 3.10 14.58 -10.61
C MET A 1 4.17 13.58 -11.02
N GLY A 2 5.42 14.01 -11.20
CA GLY A 2 6.51 13.09 -11.51
C GLY A 2 6.95 12.28 -10.27
N PRO A 3 7.54 11.09 -10.44
CA PRO A 3 8.00 10.24 -9.33
C PRO A 3 8.91 10.95 -8.32
N SER A 4 9.80 11.83 -8.79
CA SER A 4 10.73 12.60 -7.94
C SER A 4 10.02 13.61 -7.04
N ASN A 5 8.92 14.21 -7.52
CA ASN A 5 8.14 15.15 -6.72
C ASN A 5 7.42 14.40 -5.60
N ILE A 6 6.85 13.22 -5.90
CA ILE A 6 6.17 12.38 -4.89
C ILE A 6 7.14 11.99 -3.77
N GLU A 7 8.38 11.60 -4.11
CA GLU A 7 9.38 11.28 -3.09
C GLU A 7 9.69 12.47 -2.19
N THR A 8 9.78 13.67 -2.76
CA THR A 8 10.07 14.90 -2.02
C THR A 8 8.94 15.21 -1.03
N GLU A 9 7.69 15.15 -1.49
CA GLU A 9 6.51 15.33 -0.64
C GLU A 9 6.45 14.29 0.49
N LEU A 10 6.71 13.01 0.16
CA LEU A 10 6.69 11.94 1.16
C LEU A 10 7.79 12.09 2.21
N ARG A 11 8.98 12.57 1.84
CA ARG A 11 10.03 12.90 2.82
C ARG A 11 9.60 14.04 3.76
N GLY A 12 8.85 15.01 3.26
CA GLY A 12 8.31 16.13 4.04
C GLY A 12 7.28 15.74 5.09
N LEU A 13 6.74 14.52 5.08
CA LEU A 13 5.74 14.08 6.06
C LEU A 13 6.32 13.85 7.45
N SER A 14 7.59 13.45 7.56
CA SER A 14 8.20 13.14 8.84
C SER A 14 8.67 14.41 9.56
N PRO A 15 8.85 14.36 10.89
CA PRO A 15 9.45 15.45 11.66
C PRO A 15 10.79 15.92 11.10
N ASP A 16 11.62 14.99 10.61
CA ASP A 16 12.93 15.30 9.99
C ASP A 16 12.79 16.11 8.69
N GLY A 17 11.66 15.99 7.99
CA GLY A 17 11.34 16.69 6.76
C GLY A 17 10.50 17.96 6.95
N GLY A 18 10.23 18.37 8.20
CA GLY A 18 9.39 19.53 8.53
C GLY A 18 7.90 19.21 8.74
N GLY A 19 7.53 17.93 8.71
CA GLY A 19 6.19 17.44 9.03
C GLY A 19 6.04 17.06 10.51
N ALA A 20 5.11 16.15 10.79
CA ALA A 20 4.81 15.69 12.14
C ALA A 20 4.26 14.26 12.14
N ILE A 21 4.31 13.58 13.29
CA ILE A 21 3.82 12.19 13.43
C ILE A 21 2.33 12.09 13.04
N GLU A 22 1.53 13.09 13.39
CA GLU A 22 0.11 13.20 13.07
C GLU A 22 -0.14 13.29 11.56
N VAL A 23 0.77 13.92 10.83
CA VAL A 23 0.71 14.01 9.36
C VAL A 23 1.01 12.64 8.75
N MET A 24 2.00 11.92 9.29
CA MET A 24 2.30 10.55 8.89
C MET A 24 1.11 9.60 9.15
N GLN A 25 0.44 9.73 10.29
CA GLN A 25 -0.80 8.99 10.58
C GLN A 25 -1.92 9.33 9.59
N SER A 26 -2.07 10.62 9.26
CA SER A 26 -3.05 11.07 8.27
C SER A 26 -2.78 10.49 6.89
N PHE A 27 -1.51 10.37 6.50
CA PHE A 27 -1.11 9.67 5.28
C PHE A 27 -1.51 8.19 5.29
N LEU A 28 -1.28 7.47 6.39
CA LEU A 28 -1.70 6.06 6.52
C LEU A 28 -3.22 5.89 6.42
N ARG A 29 -4.00 6.81 7.02
CA ARG A 29 -5.47 6.84 6.89
C ARG A 29 -5.92 7.13 5.46
N MET A 30 -5.21 7.99 4.74
CA MET A 30 -5.46 8.22 3.32
C MET A 30 -5.23 6.95 2.50
N ILE A 31 -4.13 6.22 2.76
CA ILE A 31 -3.86 4.93 2.10
C ILE A 31 -4.98 3.93 2.38
N GLU A 32 -5.44 3.81 3.63
CA GLU A 32 -6.59 2.97 3.97
C GLU A 32 -7.85 3.37 3.18
N ALA A 33 -8.16 4.66 3.12
CA ALA A 33 -9.30 5.16 2.36
C ALA A 33 -9.18 4.81 0.87
N MET A 34 -7.99 4.96 0.28
CA MET A 34 -7.71 4.58 -1.11
C MET A 34 -7.94 3.08 -1.35
N LEU A 35 -7.44 2.21 -0.47
CA LEU A 35 -7.65 0.76 -0.58
C LEU A 35 -9.14 0.40 -0.55
N ASN A 36 -9.92 1.07 0.29
CA ASN A 36 -11.35 0.84 0.40
C ASN A 36 -12.14 1.26 -0.86
N THR A 37 -11.61 2.18 -1.68
CA THR A 37 -12.24 2.54 -2.96
C THR A 37 -12.15 1.43 -4.01
N LYS A 38 -11.23 0.47 -3.84
CA LYS A 38 -10.89 -0.56 -4.85
C LYS A 38 -10.44 0.02 -6.20
N CYS A 39 -10.04 1.28 -6.24
CA CYS A 39 -9.44 1.95 -7.38
C CYS A 39 -7.94 2.15 -7.15
N ASP A 40 -7.16 2.22 -8.23
CA ASP A 40 -5.74 2.59 -8.20
C ASP A 40 -4.89 1.77 -7.20
N PHE A 41 -5.14 0.46 -7.12
CA PHE A 41 -4.46 -0.44 -6.18
C PHE A 41 -2.93 -0.37 -6.32
N GLU A 42 -2.41 -0.43 -7.54
CA GLU A 42 -0.97 -0.37 -7.81
C GLU A 42 -0.34 0.97 -7.36
N LEU A 43 -1.04 2.08 -7.58
CA LEU A 43 -0.58 3.41 -7.15
C LEU A 43 -0.53 3.48 -5.62
N THR A 44 -1.59 3.00 -4.97
CA THR A 44 -1.70 2.94 -3.52
C THR A 44 -0.57 2.10 -2.91
N GLN A 45 -0.29 0.92 -3.50
CA GLN A 45 0.83 0.08 -3.10
C GLN A 45 2.18 0.76 -3.31
N ALA A 46 2.38 1.45 -4.44
CA ALA A 46 3.63 2.15 -4.73
C ALA A 46 3.89 3.28 -3.72
N TYR A 47 2.85 4.06 -3.37
CA TYR A 47 2.94 5.12 -2.37
C TYR A 47 3.23 4.56 -0.98
N LEU A 48 2.53 3.51 -0.57
CA LEU A 48 2.77 2.86 0.71
C LEU A 48 4.19 2.28 0.80
N ALA A 49 4.64 1.56 -0.22
CA ALA A 49 5.97 0.97 -0.26
C ALA A 49 7.07 2.04 -0.15
N LEU A 50 6.92 3.16 -0.86
CA LEU A 50 7.86 4.29 -0.79
C LEU A 50 7.84 4.94 0.59
N PHE A 51 6.67 5.18 1.17
CA PHE A 51 6.52 5.70 2.52
C PHE A 51 7.22 4.83 3.56
N LEU A 52 6.98 3.52 3.54
CA LEU A 52 7.62 2.56 4.47
C LEU A 52 9.14 2.56 4.30
N LYS A 53 9.63 2.61 3.06
CA LYS A 53 11.07 2.65 2.76
C LYS A 53 11.75 3.91 3.31
N LEU A 54 11.12 5.07 3.18
CA LEU A 54 11.66 6.35 3.64
C LEU A 54 11.64 6.46 5.17
N HIS A 55 10.59 5.94 5.81
CA HIS A 55 10.27 6.23 7.21
C HIS A 55 10.40 5.03 8.15
N PHE A 56 11.03 3.94 7.71
CA PHE A 56 11.15 2.70 8.48
C PHE A 56 11.62 2.93 9.93
N LYS A 57 12.67 3.74 10.13
CA LYS A 57 13.25 3.98 11.46
C LYS A 57 12.24 4.60 12.43
N ILE A 58 11.54 5.65 12.01
CA ILE A 58 10.60 6.37 12.88
C ILE A 58 9.34 5.53 13.14
N ILE A 59 8.89 4.76 12.14
CA ILE A 59 7.76 3.83 12.29
C ILE A 59 8.06 2.76 13.34
N CYS A 60 9.29 2.22 13.36
CA CYS A 60 9.68 1.23 14.36
C CYS A 60 9.86 1.83 15.77
N SER A 61 10.17 3.12 15.88
CA SER A 61 10.38 3.79 17.17
C SER A 61 9.09 4.38 17.77
N GLU A 62 8.07 4.64 16.95
CA GLU A 62 6.81 5.25 17.38
C GLU A 62 5.67 4.21 17.43
N PRO A 63 5.24 3.78 18.63
CA PRO A 63 4.22 2.74 18.78
C PRO A 63 2.89 3.07 18.09
N ALA A 64 2.52 4.35 18.04
CA ALA A 64 1.27 4.77 17.41
C ALA A 64 1.29 4.55 15.88
N LEU A 65 2.42 4.81 15.22
CA LEU A 65 2.59 4.55 13.79
C LEU A 65 2.68 3.06 13.51
N LEU A 66 3.39 2.31 14.34
CA LEU A 66 3.52 0.87 14.20
C LEU A 66 2.15 0.18 14.26
N ALA A 67 1.30 0.57 15.21
CA ALA A 67 -0.05 0.03 15.34
C ALA A 67 -0.91 0.28 14.10
N GLU A 68 -0.86 1.49 13.52
CA GLU A 68 -1.58 1.84 12.29
C GLU A 68 -1.07 1.03 11.07
N VAL A 69 0.26 0.88 10.94
CA VAL A 69 0.85 0.08 9.86
C VAL A 69 0.49 -1.41 10.01
N SER A 70 0.50 -1.95 11.22
CA SER A 70 0.09 -3.34 11.47
C SER A 70 -1.38 -3.57 11.11
N ARG A 71 -2.27 -2.64 11.48
CA ARG A 71 -3.69 -2.69 11.12
C ARG A 71 -3.89 -2.67 9.60
N LEU A 72 -3.20 -1.77 8.91
CA LEU A 72 -3.24 -1.65 7.45
C LEU A 72 -2.69 -2.92 6.77
N SER A 73 -1.65 -3.54 7.33
CA SER A 73 -1.06 -4.77 6.81
C SER A 73 -2.08 -5.92 6.77
N THR A 74 -2.88 -6.09 7.82
CA THR A 74 -3.93 -7.13 7.84
C THR A 74 -4.97 -6.90 6.75
N GLN A 75 -5.45 -5.67 6.57
CA GLN A 75 -6.40 -5.34 5.51
C GLN A 75 -5.81 -5.60 4.11
N LEU A 76 -4.54 -5.28 3.90
CA LEU A 76 -3.85 -5.52 2.65
C LEU A 76 -3.71 -6.99 2.31
N GLU A 77 -3.41 -7.82 3.31
CA GLU A 77 -3.30 -9.26 3.14
C GLU A 77 -4.64 -9.87 2.68
N GLU A 78 -5.76 -9.44 3.28
CA GLU A 78 -7.10 -9.86 2.86
C GLU A 78 -7.42 -9.48 1.41
N ILE A 79 -7.14 -8.22 1.04
CA ILE A 79 -7.33 -7.72 -0.34
C ILE A 79 -6.47 -8.52 -1.32
N TRP A 80 -5.20 -8.76 -0.97
CA TRP A 80 -4.27 -9.52 -1.79
C TRP A 80 -4.74 -10.96 -1.99
N ILE A 81 -5.14 -11.66 -0.93
CA ILE A 81 -5.66 -13.03 -1.02
C ILE A 81 -6.86 -13.07 -1.97
N HIS A 82 -7.78 -12.13 -1.85
CA HIS A 82 -8.95 -12.05 -2.72
C HIS A 82 -8.56 -11.87 -4.20
N LEU A 83 -7.67 -10.92 -4.49
CA LEU A 83 -7.17 -10.68 -5.85
C LEU A 83 -6.46 -11.91 -6.41
N GLN A 84 -5.58 -12.53 -5.62
CA GLN A 84 -4.85 -13.73 -5.99
C GLN A 84 -5.78 -14.89 -6.32
N THR A 85 -6.84 -15.11 -5.52
CA THR A 85 -7.85 -16.13 -5.81
C THR A 85 -8.54 -15.89 -7.15
N LEU A 86 -8.96 -14.65 -7.43
CA LEU A 86 -9.60 -14.30 -8.70
C LEU A 86 -8.67 -14.52 -9.89
N PHE A 87 -7.41 -14.08 -9.79
CA PHE A 87 -6.42 -14.30 -10.84
C PHE A 87 -6.18 -15.79 -11.10
N ASN A 88 -5.99 -16.57 -10.03
CA ASN A 88 -5.75 -18.01 -10.15
C ASN A 88 -6.93 -18.72 -10.80
N GLN A 89 -8.17 -18.38 -10.43
CA GLN A 89 -9.37 -18.95 -11.06
C GLN A 89 -9.41 -18.65 -12.56
N ASN A 90 -9.20 -17.39 -12.95
CA ASN A 90 -9.21 -16.98 -14.35
C ASN A 90 -8.10 -17.67 -15.16
N ILE A 91 -6.88 -17.75 -14.62
CA ILE A 91 -5.76 -18.42 -15.27
C ILE A 91 -6.03 -19.91 -15.46
N CYS A 92 -6.58 -20.59 -14.45
CA CYS A 92 -6.92 -22.01 -14.54
C CYS A 92 -7.95 -22.27 -15.65
N ILE A 93 -9.00 -21.45 -15.74
CA ILE A 93 -10.03 -21.57 -16.79
C ILE A 93 -9.42 -21.32 -18.17
N LEU A 94 -8.63 -20.24 -18.32
CA LEU A 94 -7.97 -19.92 -19.59
C LEU A 94 -7.01 -21.03 -20.03
N ASN A 95 -6.25 -21.59 -19.09
CA ASN A 95 -5.36 -22.72 -19.37
C ASN A 95 -6.14 -23.95 -19.80
N TYR A 96 -7.23 -24.30 -19.11
CA TYR A 96 -8.09 -25.40 -19.51
C TYR A 96 -8.62 -25.22 -20.94
N ILE A 97 -9.13 -24.04 -21.28
CA ILE A 97 -9.60 -23.73 -22.63
C ILE A 97 -8.46 -23.91 -23.65
N LYS A 98 -7.28 -23.36 -23.35
CA LYS A 98 -6.13 -23.44 -24.24
C LYS A 98 -5.64 -24.87 -24.48
N THR A 99 -5.73 -25.77 -23.49
CA THR A 99 -5.16 -27.12 -23.61
C THR A 99 -6.17 -28.19 -24.01
N ALA A 100 -7.46 -27.99 -23.70
CA ALA A 100 -8.50 -28.98 -23.91
C ALA A 100 -9.39 -28.69 -25.13
N LEU A 101 -9.46 -27.43 -25.57
CA LEU A 101 -10.34 -27.00 -26.67
C LEU A 101 -9.58 -26.47 -27.91
N LEU A 102 -8.32 -26.05 -27.75
CA LEU A 102 -7.41 -25.63 -28.84
C LEU A 102 -6.29 -26.65 -29.01
#